data_AF-A0A9D6YRF3-F1
#
_entry.id   AF-A0A9D6YRF3-F1
#
_cell.length_a   1.000
_cell.length_b   1.000
_cell.length_c   1.000
_cell.angle_alpha   90.00
_cell.angle_beta   90.00
_cell.angle_gamma   90.00
#
_symmetry.space_group_name_H-M   'P 1'
#
loop_
_entity.id
_entity.type
_entity.pdbx_description
1 polymer ?
#
loop_
_entity_poly.entity_id
_entity_poly.type
_entity_poly.pdbx_seq_one_letter_code
_entity_poly.pdbx_strand_id
1 'polypeptide(L)' 'WFVGQVMKQTGGKANPQSVNELLKRKLGV' A
#
# COMPACT_ATOMS: atom_id res chain seq x y z
N TRP A 1 6.07 -6.41 -1.87
CA TRP A 1 5.18 -7.40 -2.49
C TRP A 1 3.73 -6.91 -2.62
N PHE A 2 3.08 -6.29 -1.62
CA PHE A 2 1.75 -5.66 -1.80
C PHE A 2 1.81 -4.20 -2.29
N VAL A 3 2.67 -3.38 -1.68
CA VAL A 3 2.83 -1.94 -2.02
C VAL A 3 3.18 -1.76 -3.50
N GLY A 4 4.02 -2.63 -4.08
CA GLY A 4 4.37 -2.58 -5.50
C GLY A 4 3.18 -2.80 -6.45
N GLN A 5 2.24 -3.71 -6.10
CA GLN A 5 1.03 -3.91 -6.89
C GLN A 5 0.07 -2.72 -6.76
N VAL A 6 -0.06 -2.16 -5.56
CA VAL A 6 -0.90 -0.97 -5.31
C VAL A 6 -0.33 0.26 -6.02
N MET A 7 0.99 0.47 -5.98
CA MET A 7 1.67 1.56 -6.70
C MET A 7 1.49 1.44 -8.22
N LYS A 8 1.54 0.22 -8.75
CA LYS A 8 1.35 -0.03 -10.19
C LYS A 8 -0.11 0.19 -10.62
N GLN A 9 -1.09 -0.26 -9.84
CA GLN A 9 -2.51 -0.04 -10.12
C GLN A 9 -2.92 1.43 -9.96
N THR A 10 -2.29 2.15 -9.03
CA THR A 10 -2.56 3.58 -8.80
C THR A 10 -1.72 4.50 -9.69
N GLY A 11 -0.83 3.95 -10.53
CA GLY A 11 0.04 4.72 -11.41
C GLY A 11 1.01 5.64 -10.67
N GLY A 12 1.47 5.23 -9.48
CA GLY A 12 2.36 6.04 -8.64
C GLY A 12 1.67 7.19 -7.88
N LYS A 13 0.33 7.27 -7.92
CA LYS A 13 -0.44 8.28 -7.17
C LYS A 13 -0.63 7.95 -5.69
N ALA A 14 -0.53 6.68 -5.31
CA ALA A 14 -0.61 6.29 -3.90
C ALA A 14 0.73 6.48 -3.20
N ASN A 15 0.70 6.90 -1.93
CA ASN A 15 1.89 6.96 -1.09
C ASN A 15 2.21 5.55 -0.54
N PRO A 16 3.42 5.00 -0.78
CA PRO A 16 3.79 3.69 -0.27
C PRO A 16 3.76 3.57 1.26
N GLN A 17 3.98 4.67 2.00
CA GLN A 17 3.85 4.70 3.47
C GLN A 17 2.40 4.54 3.90
N SER A 18 1.48 5.30 3.30
CA SER A 18 0.04 5.18 3.59
C SER A 18 -0.50 3.80 3.23
N VAL A 19 -0.03 3.19 2.14
CA VAL A 19 -0.40 1.81 1.78
C VAL A 19 0.13 0.82 2.81
N ASN A 20 1.35 0.99 3.30
CA ASN A 20 1.94 0.11 4.32
C ASN A 20 1.20 0.23 5.66
N GLU A 21 0.81 1.44 6.06
CA GLU A 21 -0.03 1.66 7.25
C GLU A 21 -1.42 1.04 7.09
N LEU A 22 -2.04 1.19 5.92
CA LEU A 22 -3.32 0.54 5.63
C LEU A 22 -3.20 -0.97 5.71
N LEU A 23 -2.10 -1.53 5.21
CA LEU A 23 -1.84 -2.97 5.22
C LEU A 23 -1.71 -3.47 6.66
N LYS A 24 -0.94 -2.79 7.50
CA LYS A 24 -0.80 -3.10 8.94
C LYS A 24 -2.14 -3.00 9.66
N ARG A 25 -2.89 -1.92 9.43
CA ARG A 25 -4.22 -1.70 10.04
C ARG A 25 -5.24 -2.75 9.61
N LYS A 26 -5.23 -3.18 8.35
CA LYS A 26 -6.17 -4.19 7.83
C LYS A 26 -5.78 -5.62 8.22
N LEU A 27 -4.48 -5.90 8.38
CA LEU A 27 -3.98 -7.22 8.76
C LEU A 27 -3.85 -7.40 10.27
N GLY A 28 -4.01 -6.35 11.07
CA GLY A 28 -4.06 -6.44 12.53
C GLY A 28 -2.75 -6.89 13.17
N VAL A 29 -1.61 -6.64 12.51
CA VAL A 29 -0.25 -6.96 12.96
C VAL A 29 0.58 -5.72 13.23
#